data_AF-A0A1Y2ADI5-F1
#
_entry.id   AF-A0A1Y2ADI5-F1
#
_cell.length_a   1.000
_cell.length_b   1.000
_cell.length_c   1.000
_cell.angle_alpha   90.00
_cell.angle_beta   90.00
_cell.angle_gamma   90.00
#
_symmetry.space_group_name_H-M   'P 1'
#
loop_
_entity.id
_entity.type
_entity.pdbx_description
1 polymer ?
#
loop_
_entity_poly.entity_id
_entity_poly.type
_entity_poly.pdbx_seq_one_letter_code
_entity_poly.pdbx_strand_id
1 'polypeptide(L)'
;MEIPHRVWKKGGTEKPDNRHFMIMSYNVLAPMYCTDSRYSESHADILDWDHRKKMIWMRLHFIVRIYLFAGWNSHPPTSKNIPPALQKIGYDGHFQQKKREHAADGCAIFFLEARFSLMAVQAFAYNDQIPQDPASDLYQRLHPYPNMPWCVCSKQTGEEFEVQDCEYAFALGSRVCGYKALASCDFDGMA
;
A
#
# COMPACT_ATOMS: atom_id res chain seq x y z
N MET A 1 -21.65 -19.26 -10.43
CA MET A 1 -22.09 -17.95 -9.90
C MET A 1 -21.09 -16.92 -10.39
N GLU A 2 -21.53 -15.92 -11.15
CA GLU A 2 -20.63 -14.85 -11.60
C GLU A 2 -20.52 -13.77 -10.52
N ILE A 3 -19.31 -13.27 -10.28
CA ILE A 3 -19.07 -12.17 -9.33
C ILE A 3 -19.37 -10.86 -10.06
N PRO A 4 -20.31 -10.02 -9.59
CA PRO A 4 -20.68 -8.79 -10.29
C PRO A 4 -19.48 -7.83 -10.43
N HIS A 5 -19.42 -7.15 -11.57
CA HIS A 5 -18.41 -6.14 -11.83
C HIS A 5 -18.61 -4.92 -10.91
N ARG A 6 -17.50 -4.32 -10.44
CA ARG A 6 -17.56 -3.06 -9.68
C ARG A 6 -17.95 -1.93 -10.62
N VAL A 7 -18.95 -1.14 -10.25
CA VAL A 7 -19.44 -0.01 -11.05
C VAL A 7 -18.65 1.25 -10.71
N TRP A 8 -18.11 1.92 -11.73
CA TRP A 8 -17.48 3.23 -11.57
C TRP A 8 -18.53 4.31 -11.27
N LYS A 9 -18.28 5.14 -10.25
CA LYS A 9 -19.10 6.32 -9.95
C LYS A 9 -18.28 7.58 -10.23
N LYS A 10 -18.82 8.51 -11.04
CA LYS A 10 -18.16 9.78 -11.32
C LYS A 10 -18.28 10.70 -10.09
N GLY A 11 -17.15 11.02 -9.47
CA GLY A 11 -17.07 11.83 -8.23
C GLY A 11 -16.92 13.34 -8.44
N GLY A 12 -16.99 13.86 -9.67
CA GLY A 12 -16.76 15.27 -9.98
C GLY A 12 -17.32 15.70 -11.33
N THR A 13 -17.40 17.01 -11.55
CA THR A 13 -17.95 17.62 -12.78
C THR A 13 -16.91 17.71 -13.90
N GLU A 14 -15.63 17.83 -13.56
CA GLU A 14 -14.52 18.08 -14.47
C GLU A 14 -14.37 17.02 -15.58
N LYS A 15 -13.68 17.41 -16.66
CA LYS A 15 -13.30 16.54 -17.77
C LYS A 15 -11.88 16.04 -17.52
N PRO A 16 -11.60 14.74 -17.72
CA PRO A 16 -10.23 14.22 -17.60
C PRO A 16 -9.29 14.92 -18.59
N ASP A 17 -8.19 15.44 -18.07
CA ASP A 17 -7.08 15.99 -18.84
C ASP A 17 -5.83 15.10 -18.71
N ASN A 18 -4.67 15.59 -19.14
CA ASN A 18 -3.41 14.83 -19.04
C ASN A 18 -2.87 14.69 -17.61
N ARG A 19 -3.32 15.52 -16.65
CA ARG A 19 -2.96 15.48 -15.23
C ARG A 19 -3.78 14.44 -14.46
N HIS A 20 -4.91 14.00 -15.00
CA HIS A 20 -5.74 12.97 -14.38
C HIS A 20 -5.06 11.58 -14.43
N PHE A 21 -4.85 11.00 -13.24
CA PHE A 21 -4.41 9.62 -13.06
C PHE A 21 -5.32 8.85 -12.10
N MET A 22 -5.14 7.53 -12.04
CA MET A 22 -5.89 6.66 -11.13
C MET A 22 -4.94 5.95 -10.18
N ILE A 23 -5.29 6.00 -8.91
CA ILE A 23 -4.62 5.30 -7.80
C ILE A 23 -5.52 4.13 -7.37
N MET A 24 -4.92 2.97 -7.08
CA MET A 24 -5.59 1.85 -6.41
C MET A 24 -4.87 1.59 -5.10
N SER A 25 -5.58 1.65 -3.97
CA SER A 25 -5.09 1.12 -2.69
C SER A 25 -5.82 -0.19 -2.36
N TYR A 26 -5.06 -1.24 -2.03
CA TYR A 26 -5.60 -2.58 -1.81
C TYR A 26 -4.73 -3.40 -0.83
N ASN A 27 -5.28 -3.76 0.34
CA ASN A 27 -4.63 -4.77 1.19
C ASN A 27 -4.80 -6.16 0.55
N VAL A 28 -3.69 -6.84 0.29
CA VAL A 28 -3.65 -8.16 -0.38
C VAL A 28 -3.74 -9.36 0.57
N LEU A 29 -3.86 -9.11 1.88
CA LEU A 29 -3.88 -10.08 2.97
C LEU A 29 -2.62 -10.98 2.97
N ALA A 30 -1.58 -10.55 3.71
CA ALA A 30 -0.33 -11.31 3.83
C ALA A 30 -0.59 -12.77 4.27
N PRO A 31 0.12 -13.78 3.70
CA PRO A 31 -0.11 -15.20 3.98
C PRO A 31 -0.19 -15.56 5.47
N MET A 32 0.66 -14.96 6.30
CA MET A 32 0.71 -15.21 7.75
C MET A 32 -0.55 -14.79 8.53
N TYR A 33 -1.43 -13.96 7.97
CA TYR A 33 -2.72 -13.60 8.58
C TYR A 33 -3.87 -14.47 8.08
N CYS A 34 -3.63 -15.28 7.05
CA CYS A 34 -4.60 -16.12 6.37
C CYS A 34 -4.66 -17.51 7.04
N THR A 35 -5.14 -17.53 8.30
CA THR A 35 -5.23 -18.75 9.11
C THR A 35 -6.64 -19.32 9.11
N ASP A 36 -6.77 -20.66 9.16
CA ASP A 36 -8.06 -21.35 9.22
C ASP A 36 -8.91 -20.89 10.43
N SER A 37 -8.27 -20.51 11.53
CA SER A 37 -8.93 -19.94 12.72
C SER A 37 -9.59 -18.58 12.49
N ARG A 38 -9.21 -17.84 11.45
CA ARG A 38 -9.80 -16.54 11.06
C ARG A 38 -10.72 -16.63 9.84
N TYR A 39 -10.52 -17.66 9.01
CA TYR A 39 -11.21 -17.85 7.74
C TYR A 39 -11.83 -19.25 7.62
N SER A 40 -12.38 -19.78 8.71
CA SER A 40 -12.87 -21.16 8.83
C SER A 40 -14.00 -21.55 7.86
N GLU A 41 -14.71 -20.55 7.30
CA GLU A 41 -15.73 -20.75 6.26
C GLU A 41 -15.15 -20.87 4.83
N SER A 42 -13.84 -20.70 4.66
CA SER A 42 -13.15 -20.76 3.37
C SER A 42 -12.39 -22.07 3.19
N HIS A 43 -12.38 -22.60 1.96
CA HIS A 43 -11.60 -23.81 1.64
C HIS A 43 -10.09 -23.49 1.60
N ALA A 44 -9.25 -24.41 2.09
CA ALA A 44 -7.80 -24.20 2.17
C ALA A 44 -7.17 -23.83 0.81
N ASP A 45 -7.62 -24.45 -0.29
CA ASP A 45 -7.14 -24.15 -1.66
C ASP A 45 -7.42 -22.71 -2.11
N ILE A 46 -8.40 -22.04 -1.50
CA ILE A 46 -8.77 -20.64 -1.78
C ILE A 46 -7.96 -19.69 -0.89
N LEU A 47 -7.50 -20.16 0.28
CA LEU A 47 -6.63 -19.43 1.20
C LEU A 47 -5.14 -19.54 0.83
N ASP A 48 -4.77 -20.53 0.01
CA ASP A 48 -3.43 -20.66 -0.57
C ASP A 48 -2.92 -19.34 -1.19
N TRP A 49 -1.63 -19.07 -1.00
CA TRP A 49 -1.03 -17.83 -1.45
C TRP A 49 -0.90 -17.75 -2.96
N ASP A 50 -0.50 -18.81 -3.66
CA ASP A 50 -0.31 -18.75 -5.10
C ASP A 50 -1.66 -18.69 -5.83
N HIS A 51 -2.70 -19.36 -5.31
CA HIS A 51 -4.08 -19.17 -5.75
C HIS A 51 -4.52 -17.71 -5.59
N ARG A 52 -4.44 -17.14 -4.37
CA ARG A 52 -4.86 -15.76 -4.12
C ARG A 52 -4.07 -14.74 -4.92
N LYS A 53 -2.75 -14.90 -5.01
CA LYS A 53 -1.85 -14.06 -5.81
C LYS A 53 -2.28 -14.03 -7.27
N LYS A 54 -2.59 -15.18 -7.89
CA LYS A 54 -3.15 -15.25 -9.25
C LYS A 54 -4.46 -14.46 -9.38
N MET A 55 -5.37 -14.60 -8.42
CA MET A 55 -6.66 -13.89 -8.43
C MET A 55 -6.50 -12.38 -8.21
N ILE A 56 -5.55 -11.95 -7.38
CA ILE A 56 -5.17 -10.54 -7.19
C ILE A 56 -4.66 -9.97 -8.51
N TRP A 57 -3.73 -10.64 -9.20
CA TRP A 57 -3.22 -10.23 -10.51
C TRP A 57 -4.33 -10.08 -11.55
N MET A 58 -5.27 -11.03 -11.61
CA MET A 58 -6.43 -10.96 -12.51
C MET A 58 -7.39 -9.80 -12.19
N ARG A 59 -7.32 -9.20 -10.99
CA ARG A 59 -8.19 -8.08 -10.59
C ARG A 59 -7.56 -6.71 -10.84
N LEU A 60 -6.24 -6.63 -11.01
CA LEU A 60 -5.55 -5.38 -11.30
C LEU A 60 -5.94 -4.86 -12.70
N HIS A 61 -6.40 -3.61 -12.76
CA HIS A 61 -6.80 -2.98 -14.01
C HIS A 61 -5.62 -2.16 -14.56
N PHE A 62 -5.09 -2.55 -15.71
CA PHE A 62 -3.95 -1.91 -16.37
C PHE A 62 -4.08 -0.39 -16.69
N ILE A 63 -5.27 0.20 -16.46
CA ILE A 63 -5.56 1.64 -16.62
C ILE A 63 -5.19 2.46 -15.37
N VAL A 64 -5.09 1.80 -14.20
CA VAL A 64 -4.47 2.37 -12.99
C VAL A 64 -3.04 2.81 -13.32
N ARG A 65 -2.52 3.83 -12.65
CA ARG A 65 -1.14 4.31 -12.87
C ARG A 65 -0.28 4.26 -11.61
N ILE A 66 -0.91 4.17 -10.42
CA ILE A 66 -0.25 3.91 -9.14
C ILE A 66 -1.03 2.84 -8.38
N TYR A 67 -0.36 1.77 -7.97
CA TYR A 67 -0.87 0.76 -7.05
C TYR A 67 -0.21 0.92 -5.69
N LEU A 68 -1.01 0.83 -4.62
CA LEU A 68 -0.60 0.84 -3.23
C LEU A 68 -1.08 -0.48 -2.62
N PHE A 69 -0.16 -1.34 -2.20
CA PHE A 69 -0.47 -2.65 -1.63
C PHE A 69 0.04 -2.79 -0.20
N ALA A 70 -0.89 -2.77 0.75
CA ALA A 70 -0.63 -3.17 2.12
C ALA A 70 -0.65 -4.70 2.28
N GLY A 71 0.12 -5.22 3.24
CA GLY A 71 0.24 -6.66 3.47
C GLY A 71 0.97 -7.42 2.34
N TRP A 72 1.75 -6.73 1.50
CA TRP A 72 2.48 -7.37 0.41
C TRP A 72 3.59 -8.26 0.96
N ASN A 73 3.56 -9.56 0.64
CA ASN A 73 4.64 -10.48 0.94
C ASN A 73 5.55 -10.64 -0.27
N SER A 74 6.83 -10.31 -0.08
CA SER A 74 7.88 -10.60 -1.04
C SER A 74 8.95 -11.49 -0.43
N HIS A 75 8.98 -12.77 -0.84
CA HIS A 75 10.04 -13.71 -0.53
C HIS A 75 10.91 -13.97 -1.78
N PRO A 76 12.25 -13.90 -1.68
CA PRO A 76 13.03 -13.40 -0.53
C PRO A 76 12.89 -11.87 -0.42
N PRO A 77 12.86 -11.27 0.79
CA PRO A 77 12.67 -9.82 0.94
C PRO A 77 13.89 -9.05 0.42
N THR A 78 13.70 -8.28 -0.66
CA THR A 78 14.67 -7.31 -1.17
C THR A 78 13.95 -5.99 -1.47
N SER A 79 14.66 -4.87 -1.35
CA SER A 79 14.11 -3.52 -1.57
C SER A 79 13.70 -3.23 -3.02
N LYS A 80 14.05 -4.12 -3.97
CA LYS A 80 13.72 -4.03 -5.40
C LYS A 80 12.71 -5.10 -5.84
N ASN A 81 11.92 -5.66 -4.92
CA ASN A 81 10.94 -6.73 -5.21
C ASN A 81 9.68 -6.25 -5.97
N ILE A 82 9.89 -5.57 -7.09
CA ILE A 82 8.85 -5.33 -8.09
C ILE A 82 8.54 -6.67 -8.75
N PRO A 83 7.26 -7.11 -8.77
CA PRO A 83 6.87 -8.30 -9.48
C PRO A 83 7.33 -8.23 -10.96
N PRO A 84 8.03 -9.24 -11.50
CA PRO A 84 8.49 -9.21 -12.89
C PRO A 84 7.36 -9.04 -13.91
N ALA A 85 6.12 -9.35 -13.53
CA ALA A 85 4.93 -9.07 -14.31
C ALA A 85 4.63 -7.56 -14.45
N LEU A 86 4.82 -6.77 -13.39
CA LEU A 86 4.66 -5.31 -13.40
C LEU A 86 5.82 -4.61 -14.14
N GLN A 87 7.05 -5.05 -13.90
CA GLN A 87 8.21 -4.49 -14.58
C GLN A 87 8.13 -4.68 -16.12
N LYS A 88 7.67 -5.86 -16.59
CA LYS A 88 7.44 -6.13 -18.01
C LYS A 88 6.40 -5.22 -18.69
N ILE A 89 5.51 -4.60 -17.91
CA ILE A 89 4.50 -3.65 -18.41
C ILE A 89 4.83 -2.19 -18.08
N GLY A 90 6.09 -1.90 -17.68
CA GLY A 90 6.60 -0.54 -17.50
C GLY A 90 6.30 0.11 -16.14
N TYR A 91 6.10 -0.69 -15.08
CA TYR A 91 5.98 -0.18 -13.72
C TYR A 91 7.27 -0.41 -12.93
N ASP A 92 7.75 0.65 -12.31
CA ASP A 92 8.73 0.60 -11.23
C ASP A 92 8.00 0.58 -9.88
N GLY A 93 8.75 0.47 -8.78
CA GLY A 93 8.16 0.59 -7.46
C GLY A 93 9.10 0.40 -6.30
N HIS A 94 8.58 0.71 -5.13
CA HIS A 94 9.28 0.59 -3.86
C HIS A 94 8.50 -0.35 -2.93
N PHE A 95 9.20 -1.30 -2.31
CA PHE A 95 8.66 -2.14 -1.23
C PHE A 95 9.39 -1.84 0.07
N GLN A 96 8.64 -1.45 1.09
CA GLN A 96 9.14 -1.26 2.44
C GLN A 96 8.48 -2.27 3.39
N GLN A 97 9.31 -3.15 3.92
CA GLN A 97 8.97 -4.15 4.93
C GLN A 97 8.68 -3.48 6.29
N LYS A 98 7.76 -4.05 7.08
CA LYS A 98 7.48 -3.56 8.45
C LYS A 98 8.68 -3.81 9.38
N LYS A 99 8.94 -2.86 10.27
CA LYS A 99 10.01 -2.92 11.28
C LYS A 99 9.60 -3.81 12.47
N ARG A 100 9.47 -5.12 12.25
CA ARG A 100 9.19 -6.13 13.28
C ARG A 100 10.02 -7.39 13.06
N GLU A 101 10.32 -8.09 14.15
CA GLU A 101 11.00 -9.38 14.08
C GLU A 101 10.16 -10.37 13.27
N HIS A 102 10.79 -11.09 12.33
CA HIS A 102 10.13 -11.98 11.36
C HIS A 102 8.99 -11.36 10.53
N ALA A 103 9.05 -10.06 10.23
CA ALA A 103 8.14 -9.44 9.25
C ALA A 103 8.24 -10.14 7.88
N ALA A 104 7.15 -10.71 7.38
CA ALA A 104 7.05 -11.16 5.98
C ALA A 104 6.18 -10.22 5.12
N ASP A 105 5.74 -9.08 5.67
CA ASP A 105 4.83 -8.13 5.04
C ASP A 105 5.37 -6.69 5.07
N GLY A 106 4.74 -5.85 4.26
CA GLY A 106 5.03 -4.42 4.14
C GLY A 106 4.02 -3.70 3.27
N CYS A 107 4.30 -2.44 2.97
CA CYS A 107 3.64 -1.72 1.89
C CYS A 107 4.50 -1.72 0.63
N ALA A 108 3.85 -1.87 -0.52
CA ALA A 108 4.46 -1.70 -1.83
C ALA A 108 3.74 -0.60 -2.61
N ILE A 109 4.51 0.33 -3.19
CA ILE A 109 4.00 1.31 -4.15
C ILE A 109 4.58 0.96 -5.51
N PHE A 110 3.72 0.78 -6.52
CA PHE A 110 4.11 0.59 -7.92
C PHE A 110 3.54 1.71 -8.77
N PHE A 111 4.35 2.31 -9.62
CA PHE A 111 3.98 3.45 -10.46
C PHE A 111 4.47 3.25 -11.89
N LEU A 112 3.70 3.73 -12.87
CA LEU A 112 4.04 3.60 -14.28
C LEU A 112 5.21 4.55 -14.64
N GLU A 113 6.38 4.02 -15.02
CA GLU A 113 7.61 4.78 -15.32
C GLU A 113 7.39 5.82 -16.44
N ALA A 114 6.57 5.48 -17.44
CA ALA A 114 6.22 6.38 -18.54
C ALA A 114 5.40 7.62 -18.11
N ARG A 115 4.96 7.65 -16.84
CA ARG A 115 4.21 8.76 -16.24
C ARG A 115 4.91 9.39 -15.04
N PHE A 116 5.65 8.61 -14.25
CA PHE A 116 6.12 8.97 -12.91
C PHE A 116 7.56 8.51 -12.65
N SER A 117 8.24 9.16 -11.71
CA SER A 117 9.64 8.88 -11.35
C SER A 117 9.87 9.09 -9.85
N LEU A 118 10.21 8.02 -9.13
CA LEU A 118 10.49 8.08 -7.70
C LEU A 118 11.60 9.09 -7.40
N MET A 119 11.30 10.08 -6.54
CA MET A 119 12.27 11.10 -6.10
C MET A 119 12.79 10.83 -4.69
N ALA A 120 11.92 10.48 -3.75
CA ALA A 120 12.32 10.17 -2.38
C ALA A 120 11.48 9.06 -1.75
N VAL A 121 12.08 8.33 -0.81
CA VAL A 121 11.39 7.38 0.06
C VAL A 121 11.62 7.82 1.49
N GLN A 122 10.56 7.95 2.28
CA GLN A 122 10.61 8.40 3.67
C GLN A 122 9.86 7.43 4.58
N ALA A 123 10.48 6.28 4.87
CA ALA A 123 9.90 5.30 5.75
C ALA A 123 10.19 5.64 7.23
N PHE A 124 9.14 5.71 8.05
CA PHE A 124 9.23 5.88 9.49
C PHE A 124 8.46 4.75 10.20
N ALA A 125 8.86 4.36 11.41
CA ALA A 125 8.00 3.57 12.29
C ALA A 125 7.36 4.50 13.33
N TYR A 126 6.06 4.39 13.58
CA TYR A 126 5.37 5.15 14.62
C TYR A 126 6.03 4.97 15.99
N ASN A 127 6.58 3.76 16.26
CA ASN A 127 7.37 3.47 17.46
C ASN A 127 8.61 4.37 17.62
N ASP A 128 9.20 4.85 16.52
CA ASP A 128 10.37 5.75 16.55
C ASP A 128 9.95 7.23 16.74
N GLN A 129 8.65 7.54 16.60
CA GLN A 129 8.08 8.89 16.64
C GLN A 129 7.37 9.24 17.97
N ILE A 130 7.19 8.25 18.85
CA ILE A 130 6.59 8.45 20.18
C ILE A 130 7.67 8.70 21.25
N PRO A 131 7.35 9.36 22.38
CA PRO A 131 8.29 9.49 23.50
C PRO A 131 8.74 8.11 23.99
N GLN A 132 10.04 7.90 24.11
CA GLN A 132 10.64 6.62 24.55
C GLN A 132 10.63 6.45 26.09
N ASP A 133 9.61 7.03 26.75
CA ASP A 133 9.41 6.94 28.19
C ASP A 133 8.34 5.86 28.49
N PRO A 134 8.69 4.74 29.15
CA PRO A 134 7.74 3.71 29.53
C PRO A 134 6.58 4.17 30.42
N ALA A 135 6.70 5.31 31.10
CA ALA A 135 5.63 5.91 31.90
C ALA A 135 4.61 6.71 31.06
N SER A 136 4.90 6.99 29.79
CA SER A 136 4.00 7.72 28.89
C SER A 136 2.82 6.86 28.43
N ASP A 137 1.59 7.38 28.55
CA ASP A 137 0.37 6.78 27.97
C ASP A 137 0.56 6.49 26.47
N LEU A 138 1.21 7.41 25.75
CA LEU A 138 1.44 7.27 24.31
C LEU A 138 2.41 6.12 23.99
N TYR A 139 3.45 5.94 24.81
CA TYR A 139 4.38 4.81 24.69
C TYR A 139 3.65 3.50 24.95
N GLN A 140 2.96 3.38 26.09
CA GLN A 140 2.26 2.14 26.47
C GLN A 140 1.21 1.71 25.44
N ARG A 141 0.54 2.67 24.80
CA ARG A 141 -0.50 2.39 23.79
C ARG A 141 0.02 2.14 22.38
N LEU A 142 1.13 2.75 21.97
CA LEU A 142 1.61 2.70 20.58
C LEU A 142 2.89 1.89 20.37
N HIS A 143 3.80 1.83 21.35
CA HIS A 143 5.04 1.04 21.25
C HIS A 143 4.83 -0.44 20.87
N PRO A 144 3.74 -1.13 21.29
CA PRO A 144 3.48 -2.50 20.84
C PRO A 144 3.16 -2.67 19.33
N TYR A 145 2.98 -1.58 18.57
CA TYR A 145 2.37 -1.62 17.23
C TYR A 145 3.26 -1.05 16.10
N PRO A 146 4.35 -1.73 15.69
CA PRO A 146 5.29 -1.26 14.68
C PRO A 146 4.71 -1.23 13.25
N ASN A 147 4.34 -0.05 12.78
CA ASN A 147 3.91 0.31 11.40
C ASN A 147 4.33 1.80 11.18
N MET A 148 4.38 2.43 10.00
CA MET A 148 4.36 1.95 8.61
C MET A 148 5.21 2.90 7.74
N PRO A 149 5.94 2.43 6.70
CA PRO A 149 6.35 3.24 5.55
C PRO A 149 5.45 4.40 5.14
N TRP A 150 6.11 5.46 4.69
CA TRP A 150 5.61 6.51 3.81
C TRP A 150 6.63 6.63 2.64
N CYS A 151 6.21 7.14 1.49
CA CYS A 151 7.01 7.22 0.27
C CYS A 151 6.56 8.43 -0.55
N VAL A 152 7.47 9.05 -1.30
CA VAL A 152 7.21 10.30 -2.04
C VAL A 152 7.49 10.10 -3.52
N CYS A 153 6.45 9.65 -4.23
CA CYS A 153 6.48 9.43 -5.67
C CYS A 153 6.12 10.72 -6.42
N SER A 154 7.11 11.42 -6.96
CA SER A 154 6.91 12.39 -8.05
C SER A 154 6.73 11.61 -9.39
N LYS A 155 6.43 12.15 -10.57
CA LYS A 155 6.44 13.51 -11.14
C LYS A 155 5.52 13.50 -12.35
N GLN A 156 4.82 14.57 -12.70
CA GLN A 156 4.58 14.82 -14.14
C GLN A 156 4.63 16.30 -14.47
N THR A 157 5.18 16.65 -15.64
CA THR A 157 5.31 18.02 -16.17
C THR A 157 6.06 19.06 -15.31
N GLY A 158 6.73 18.65 -14.24
CA GLY A 158 7.44 19.57 -13.33
C GLY A 158 6.66 19.92 -12.06
N GLU A 159 5.46 19.36 -11.92
CA GLU A 159 4.71 19.36 -10.65
C GLU A 159 5.15 18.16 -9.82
N GLU A 160 5.48 18.40 -8.55
CA GLU A 160 5.72 17.38 -7.55
C GLU A 160 4.40 16.98 -6.90
N PHE A 161 4.27 15.69 -6.61
CA PHE A 161 3.16 15.17 -5.83
C PHE A 161 3.69 14.10 -4.88
N GLU A 162 2.91 13.84 -3.84
CA GLU A 162 3.21 12.86 -2.83
C GLU A 162 2.17 11.74 -2.86
N VAL A 163 2.58 10.50 -2.54
CA VAL A 163 1.64 9.36 -2.45
C VAL A 163 1.92 8.53 -1.19
N GLN A 164 1.12 8.78 -0.17
CA GLN A 164 1.23 8.09 1.12
C GLN A 164 0.41 6.79 1.11
N ASP A 165 0.96 5.67 1.62
CA ASP A 165 0.21 4.44 1.87
C ASP A 165 0.47 3.93 3.29
N CYS A 166 -0.58 3.88 4.11
CA CYS A 166 -0.50 3.55 5.53
C CYS A 166 -1.55 2.49 5.91
N GLU A 167 -1.10 1.39 6.52
CA GLU A 167 -1.93 0.44 7.26
C GLU A 167 -1.72 0.69 8.76
N TYR A 168 -2.80 1.02 9.47
CA TYR A 168 -2.77 1.29 10.90
C TYR A 168 -2.93 -0.01 11.72
N ALA A 169 -2.59 0.06 13.00
CA ALA A 169 -2.64 -1.09 13.90
C ALA A 169 -4.05 -1.66 14.10
N PHE A 170 -4.22 -2.96 13.91
CA PHE A 170 -5.46 -3.68 14.21
C PHE A 170 -5.58 -4.00 15.70
N ALA A 171 -6.08 -3.06 16.49
CA ALA A 171 -6.48 -3.33 17.87
C ALA A 171 -7.83 -4.07 17.91
N LEU A 172 -7.84 -5.29 18.49
CA LEU A 172 -9.06 -6.05 18.78
C LEU A 172 -9.94 -5.27 19.77
N GLY A 173 -10.94 -4.54 19.26
CA GLY A 173 -11.97 -3.89 20.09
C GLY A 173 -12.24 -2.41 19.79
N SER A 174 -11.42 -1.70 19.01
CA SER A 174 -11.58 -0.26 18.76
C SER A 174 -11.61 0.11 17.28
N ARG A 175 -12.60 0.93 16.88
CA ARG A 175 -12.95 1.25 15.49
C ARG A 175 -12.00 2.28 14.83
N VAL A 176 -10.74 1.92 14.63
CA VAL A 176 -9.83 2.68 13.74
C VAL A 176 -9.26 1.75 12.67
N CYS A 177 -10.15 1.20 11.85
CA CYS A 177 -9.76 0.64 10.56
C CYS A 177 -9.67 1.81 9.57
N GLY A 178 -8.45 2.17 9.18
CA GLY A 178 -8.18 3.19 8.20
C GLY A 178 -7.13 2.71 7.21
N TYR A 179 -7.33 3.02 5.94
CA TYR A 179 -6.27 3.09 4.94
C TYR A 179 -6.38 4.49 4.37
N LYS A 180 -5.31 5.26 4.44
CA LYS A 180 -5.30 6.63 3.92
C LYS A 180 -4.29 6.71 2.79
N ALA A 181 -4.77 6.43 1.59
CA ALA A 181 -4.09 6.87 0.38
C ALA A 181 -4.26 8.40 0.29
N LEU A 182 -3.21 9.14 0.60
CA LEU A 182 -3.15 10.58 0.36
C LEU A 182 -2.38 10.83 -0.93
N ALA A 183 -2.98 11.61 -1.82
CA ALA A 183 -2.28 12.26 -2.92
C ALA A 183 -2.46 13.77 -2.76
N SER A 184 -1.36 14.46 -2.53
CA SER A 184 -1.27 15.93 -2.47
C SER A 184 -0.29 16.40 -3.54
N CYS A 185 -0.64 17.50 -4.21
CA CYS A 185 0.30 18.28 -5.00
C CYS A 185 0.65 19.51 -4.15
N ASP A 186 1.91 19.66 -3.77
CA ASP A 186 2.38 20.87 -3.10
C ASP A 186 2.56 21.95 -4.16
N PHE A 187 1.75 23.01 -4.08
CA PHE A 187 1.83 24.17 -4.96
C PHE A 187 2.62 25.35 -4.35
N ASP A 188 3.03 25.24 -3.08
CA ASP A 188 3.71 26.31 -2.33
C ASP A 188 5.23 26.05 -2.25
N GLY A 189 5.98 26.58 -3.22
CA GLY A 189 7.43 26.34 -3.28
C GLY A 189 8.26 27.14 -4.28
N MET A 190 7.75 28.24 -4.85
CA MET A 190 8.56 29.17 -5.66
C MET A 190 8.26 30.64 -5.32
N ALA A 191 9.00 31.17 -4.35
CA ALA A 191 9.22 32.58 -4.09
C ALA A 191 10.66 32.79 -3.57
#